data_AF-A0A655FAY6-F1
#
_entry.id   AF-A0A655FAY6-F1
#
_cell.length_a   1.000
_cell.length_b   1.000
_cell.length_c   1.000
_cell.angle_alpha   90.00
_cell.angle_beta   90.00
_cell.angle_gamma   90.00
#
_symmetry.space_group_name_H-M   'P 1'
#
loop_
_entity.id
_entity.type
_entity.pdbx_description
1 polymer ?
#
loop_
_entity_poly.entity_id
_entity_poly.type
_entity_poly.pdbx_seq_one_letter_code
_entity_poly.pdbx_strand_id
1 'polypeptide(L)'
;MSSLSDVDAHTVVIANGIDAPALWPGLPIRPVKGEVLRLRWRPGCMPLPQRVIRARVRGRQVYLVPRSDGVVVGATQYEHGRDTAPVVSGVRDLLDDACTVLPALGEYELAECEAGLRPMTPDNLPLVQRLDSRTLVAAGHGRSGFLLAPWTAEQIVSELVSVGAAS
;
A
#
# COMPACT_ATOMS: atom_id res chain seq x y z
N MET A 1 22.86 -3.16 -12.36
CA MET A 1 22.39 -2.20 -11.33
C MET A 1 23.60 -1.42 -10.89
N SER A 2 23.53 -0.08 -10.93
CA SER A 2 24.57 0.77 -10.35
C SER A 2 24.65 0.50 -8.84
N SER A 3 25.86 0.34 -8.32
CA SER A 3 26.05 0.20 -6.88
C SER A 3 25.67 1.52 -6.20
N LEU A 4 25.12 1.48 -4.98
CA LEU A 4 24.85 2.70 -4.21
C LEU A 4 26.13 3.53 -3.99
N SER A 5 27.31 2.90 -4.05
CA SER A 5 28.62 3.55 -4.00
C SER A 5 28.86 4.54 -5.14
N ASP A 6 28.24 4.30 -6.31
CA ASP A 6 28.54 5.03 -7.55
C ASP A 6 27.71 6.32 -7.69
N VAL A 7 26.74 6.51 -6.79
CA VAL A 7 25.95 7.73 -6.73
C VAL A 7 26.85 8.85 -6.17
N ASP A 8 26.86 10.03 -6.78
CA ASP A 8 27.55 11.20 -6.22
C ASP A 8 26.60 11.97 -5.28
N ALA A 9 26.66 11.66 -3.99
CA ALA A 9 25.81 12.28 -2.96
C ALA A 9 26.37 12.08 -1.54
N HIS A 10 26.28 13.08 -0.67
CA HIS A 10 26.71 12.93 0.74
C HIS A 10 25.88 11.93 1.54
N THR A 11 24.61 11.74 1.19
CA THR A 11 23.71 10.77 1.82
C THR A 11 22.76 10.21 0.77
N VAL A 12 22.41 8.93 0.89
CA VAL A 12 21.47 8.24 0.00
C VAL A 12 20.31 7.69 0.83
N VAL A 13 19.08 7.86 0.36
CA VAL A 13 17.87 7.32 1.00
C VAL A 13 17.26 6.26 0.10
N ILE A 14 17.21 5.02 0.58
CA ILE A 14 16.52 3.91 -0.09
C ILE A 14 15.02 4.00 0.23
N ALA A 15 14.23 4.47 -0.73
CA ALA A 15 12.77 4.62 -0.60
C ALA A 15 11.99 4.01 -1.79
N ASN A 16 12.57 3.04 -2.50
CA ASN A 16 11.96 2.36 -3.65
C ASN A 16 11.01 1.20 -3.26
N GLY A 17 10.37 1.31 -2.09
CA GLY A 17 9.31 0.41 -1.65
C GLY A 17 9.72 -1.06 -1.58
N ILE A 18 9.00 -1.92 -2.30
CA ILE A 18 9.20 -3.37 -2.27
C ILE A 18 10.55 -3.81 -2.85
N ASP A 19 11.19 -2.93 -3.63
CA ASP A 19 12.46 -3.21 -4.29
C ASP A 19 13.69 -2.77 -3.47
N ALA A 20 13.48 -2.27 -2.25
CA ALA A 20 14.57 -1.90 -1.35
C ALA A 20 15.59 -3.04 -1.12
N PRO A 21 15.19 -4.32 -0.94
CA PRO A 21 16.16 -5.41 -0.80
C PRO A 21 17.07 -5.62 -2.02
N ALA A 22 16.69 -5.11 -3.20
CA ALA A 22 17.53 -5.20 -4.39
C ALA A 22 18.70 -4.20 -4.35
N LEU A 23 18.54 -3.08 -3.64
CA LEU A 23 19.59 -2.07 -3.42
C LEU A 23 20.39 -2.35 -2.14
N TRP A 24 19.76 -2.94 -1.13
CA TRP A 24 20.40 -3.35 0.11
C TRP A 24 19.96 -4.77 0.52
N PRO A 25 20.73 -5.80 0.14
CA PRO A 25 20.42 -7.18 0.50
C PRO A 25 20.31 -7.37 2.02
N GLY A 26 19.32 -8.17 2.45
CA GLY A 26 19.08 -8.47 3.87
C GLY A 26 18.02 -7.62 4.55
N LEU A 27 17.49 -6.56 3.90
CA LEU A 27 16.33 -5.85 4.43
C LEU A 27 15.12 -6.80 4.51
N PRO A 28 14.42 -6.90 5.66
CA PRO A 28 13.33 -7.84 5.86
C PRO A 28 12.02 -7.32 5.25
N ILE A 29 12.03 -6.96 3.96
CA ILE A 29 10.87 -6.41 3.25
C ILE A 29 10.36 -7.47 2.28
N ARG A 30 9.06 -7.78 2.38
CA ARG A 30 8.40 -8.79 1.56
C ARG A 30 7.15 -8.24 0.89
N PRO A 31 6.78 -8.78 -0.28
CA PRO A 31 5.60 -8.33 -0.99
C PRO A 31 4.35 -8.96 -0.38
N VAL A 32 3.35 -8.14 -0.09
CA VAL A 32 1.99 -8.61 0.20
C VAL A 32 1.07 -8.07 -0.86
N LYS A 33 0.57 -8.96 -1.70
CA LYS A 33 -0.41 -8.65 -2.74
C LYS A 33 -1.71 -8.22 -2.09
N GLY A 34 -2.36 -7.21 -2.68
CA GLY A 34 -3.74 -6.91 -2.38
C GLY A 34 -4.47 -6.38 -3.59
N GLU A 35 -5.67 -6.89 -3.78
CA GLU A 35 -6.57 -6.50 -4.85
C GLU A 35 -7.54 -5.43 -4.37
N VAL A 36 -7.92 -4.60 -5.32
CA VAL A 36 -8.90 -3.53 -5.17
C VAL A 36 -9.79 -3.54 -6.40
N LEU A 37 -11.10 -3.35 -6.19
CA LEU A 37 -12.07 -3.18 -7.26
C LEU A 37 -12.52 -1.73 -7.29
N ARG A 38 -12.83 -1.22 -8.49
CA ARG A 38 -13.60 0.02 -8.65
C ARG A 38 -14.96 -0.32 -9.21
N LEU A 39 -15.98 0.03 -8.43
CA LEU A 39 -17.37 -0.11 -8.83
C LEU A 39 -17.89 1.27 -9.23
N ARG A 40 -18.27 1.45 -10.49
CA ARG A 40 -18.82 2.72 -10.98
C ARG A 40 -20.34 2.73 -10.82
N TRP A 41 -20.86 3.85 -10.31
CA TRP A 41 -22.30 4.05 -10.17
C TRP A 41 -22.98 4.06 -11.54
N ARG A 42 -24.18 3.49 -11.62
CA ARG A 42 -25.01 3.51 -12.84
C ARG A 42 -26.30 4.30 -12.60
N PRO A 43 -26.82 5.01 -13.62
CA PRO A 43 -28.15 5.61 -13.56
C PRO A 43 -29.22 4.61 -13.12
N GLY A 44 -30.02 5.00 -12.13
CA GLY A 44 -31.09 4.15 -11.56
C GLY A 44 -30.68 3.36 -10.32
N CYS A 45 -29.38 3.25 -10.02
CA CYS A 45 -28.92 2.58 -8.80
C CYS A 45 -29.01 3.49 -7.57
N MET A 46 -29.13 2.87 -6.39
CA MET A 46 -29.07 3.60 -5.13
C MET A 46 -27.77 4.44 -5.02
N PRO A 47 -27.87 5.63 -4.41
CA PRO A 47 -26.77 6.58 -4.36
C PRO A 47 -25.58 6.07 -3.55
N LEU A 48 -24.42 6.70 -3.78
CA LEU A 48 -23.15 6.38 -3.13
C LEU A 48 -23.22 6.53 -1.60
N PRO A 49 -22.50 5.68 -0.85
CA PRO A 49 -22.30 5.93 0.58
C PRO A 49 -21.55 7.26 0.76
N GLN A 50 -21.96 8.08 1.73
CA GLN A 50 -21.31 9.39 1.96
C GLN A 50 -20.02 9.30 2.79
N ARG A 51 -19.73 8.14 3.38
CA ARG A 51 -18.59 7.92 4.27
C ARG A 51 -17.91 6.61 3.94
N VAL A 52 -16.63 6.51 4.32
CA VAL A 52 -15.89 5.26 4.28
C VAL A 52 -16.54 4.25 5.22
N ILE A 53 -16.83 3.06 4.73
CA ILE A 53 -17.30 1.94 5.54
C ILE A 53 -16.15 0.95 5.68
N ARG A 54 -15.92 0.46 6.90
CA ARG A 54 -15.02 -0.66 7.19
C ARG A 54 -15.80 -1.75 7.89
N ALA A 55 -15.70 -2.97 7.41
CA ALA A 55 -16.44 -4.11 7.93
C ALA A 55 -15.60 -5.38 7.90
N ARG A 56 -16.09 -6.40 8.61
CA ARG A 56 -15.54 -7.76 8.57
C ARG A 56 -16.63 -8.72 8.15
N VAL A 57 -16.46 -9.37 7.02
CA VAL A 57 -17.42 -10.35 6.47
C VAL A 57 -16.71 -11.69 6.37
N ARG A 58 -17.32 -12.75 6.92
CA ARG A 58 -16.73 -14.12 6.91
C ARG A 58 -15.27 -14.16 7.43
N GLY A 59 -14.94 -13.30 8.39
CA GLY A 59 -13.58 -13.20 8.92
C GLY A 59 -12.58 -12.40 8.07
N ARG A 60 -12.98 -11.91 6.89
CA ARG A 60 -12.16 -11.07 6.00
C ARG A 60 -12.48 -9.60 6.19
N GLN A 61 -11.48 -8.74 6.01
CA GLN A 61 -11.65 -7.29 6.07
C GLN A 61 -12.12 -6.76 4.71
N VAL A 62 -13.12 -5.89 4.72
CA VAL A 62 -13.56 -5.16 3.53
C VAL A 62 -13.78 -3.69 3.89
N TYR A 63 -13.39 -2.80 2.99
CA TYR A 63 -13.65 -1.38 3.06
C TYR A 63 -14.30 -0.90 1.77
N LEU A 64 -15.21 0.05 1.93
CA LEU A 64 -15.90 0.74 0.85
C LEU A 64 -15.53 2.21 0.96
N VAL A 65 -14.79 2.73 -0.02
CA VAL A 65 -14.34 4.12 -0.04
C VAL A 65 -15.08 4.84 -1.18
N PRO A 66 -16.02 5.75 -0.86
CA PRO A 66 -16.72 6.48 -1.90
C PRO A 66 -15.79 7.41 -2.68
N ARG A 67 -16.05 7.49 -3.98
CA ARG A 67 -15.42 8.39 -4.96
C ARG A 67 -16.52 9.16 -5.69
N SER A 68 -16.15 10.13 -6.52
CA SER A 68 -17.12 10.98 -7.22
C SER A 68 -18.02 10.20 -8.19
N ASP A 69 -17.53 9.10 -8.75
CA ASP A 69 -18.21 8.30 -9.77
C ASP A 69 -18.57 6.89 -9.30
N GLY A 70 -18.31 6.54 -8.04
CA GLY A 70 -18.35 5.14 -7.64
C GLY A 70 -17.81 4.86 -6.24
N VAL A 71 -17.43 3.61 -6.02
CA VAL A 71 -16.89 3.09 -4.77
C VAL A 71 -15.66 2.26 -5.07
N VAL A 72 -14.59 2.51 -4.32
CA VAL A 72 -13.44 1.62 -4.26
C VAL A 72 -13.70 0.55 -3.20
N VAL A 73 -13.63 -0.71 -3.60
CA VAL A 73 -13.77 -1.88 -2.72
C VAL A 73 -12.41 -2.48 -2.51
N GLY A 74 -11.97 -2.61 -1.27
CA GLY A 74 -10.73 -3.29 -0.99
C GLY A 74 -10.64 -3.81 0.45
N ALA A 75 -9.56 -4.46 0.83
CA ALA A 75 -8.64 -5.11 -0.09
C ALA A 75 -8.27 -6.46 0.45
N THR A 76 -8.04 -7.38 -0.47
CA THR A 76 -7.48 -8.69 -0.14
C THR A 76 -6.05 -8.55 0.37
N GLN A 77 -5.57 -9.61 1.02
CA GLN A 77 -4.18 -9.77 1.44
C GLN A 77 -3.72 -11.19 1.18
N TYR A 78 -2.78 -11.35 0.25
CA TYR A 78 -2.21 -12.64 -0.09
C TYR A 78 -0.68 -12.54 -0.12
N GLU A 79 -0.04 -13.60 0.36
CA GLU A 79 1.40 -13.81 0.17
C GLU A 79 1.58 -14.67 -1.08
N HIS A 80 1.76 -14.01 -2.23
CA HIS A 80 1.88 -14.68 -3.52
C HIS A 80 3.07 -14.15 -4.33
N GLY A 81 4.18 -13.93 -3.63
CA GLY A 81 5.37 -13.33 -4.22
C GLY A 81 5.06 -11.97 -4.85
N ARG A 82 5.51 -11.77 -6.10
CA ARG A 82 5.39 -10.51 -6.83
C ARG A 82 4.26 -10.48 -7.87
N ASP A 83 3.39 -11.48 -7.86
CA ASP A 83 2.25 -11.50 -8.79
C ASP A 83 1.29 -10.33 -8.53
N THR A 84 0.91 -9.65 -9.61
CA THR A 84 0.01 -8.49 -9.61
C THR A 84 -1.21 -8.72 -10.49
N ALA A 85 -1.40 -9.92 -11.05
CA ALA A 85 -2.61 -10.26 -11.78
C ALA A 85 -3.76 -10.53 -10.80
N PRO A 86 -4.90 -9.83 -10.87
CA PRO A 86 -6.04 -10.17 -10.03
C PRO A 86 -6.52 -11.60 -10.28
N VAL A 87 -6.93 -12.30 -9.22
CA VAL A 87 -7.44 -13.67 -9.28
C VAL A 87 -8.94 -13.71 -9.09
N VAL A 88 -9.61 -14.62 -9.81
CA VAL A 88 -11.08 -14.76 -9.81
C VAL A 88 -11.65 -14.90 -8.40
N SER A 89 -10.99 -15.69 -7.53
CA SER A 89 -11.41 -15.88 -6.14
C SER A 89 -11.36 -14.58 -5.32
N GLY A 90 -10.31 -13.79 -5.50
CA GLY A 90 -10.14 -12.51 -4.80
C GLY A 90 -11.18 -11.47 -5.23
N VAL A 91 -11.45 -11.39 -6.54
CA VAL A 91 -12.54 -10.55 -7.08
C VAL A 91 -13.90 -10.97 -6.52
N ARG A 92 -14.20 -12.28 -6.56
CA ARG A 92 -15.45 -12.82 -6.03
C ARG A 92 -15.61 -12.54 -4.54
N ASP A 93 -14.57 -12.76 -3.75
CA ASP A 93 -14.60 -12.50 -2.31
C ASP A 93 -14.87 -11.03 -2.00
N LEU A 94 -14.23 -10.10 -2.71
CA LEU A 94 -14.47 -8.67 -2.54
C LEU A 94 -15.89 -8.27 -2.94
N LEU A 95 -16.43 -8.79 -4.04
CA LEU A 95 -17.80 -8.52 -4.47
C LEU A 95 -18.83 -9.07 -3.48
N ASP A 96 -18.67 -10.33 -3.06
CA ASP A 96 -19.57 -10.98 -2.09
C ASP A 96 -19.56 -10.23 -0.75
N ASP A 97 -18.37 -9.87 -0.26
CA ASP A 97 -18.22 -9.18 1.02
C ASP A 97 -18.76 -7.73 0.92
N ALA A 98 -18.53 -7.03 -0.19
CA ALA A 98 -19.07 -5.69 -0.41
C ALA A 98 -20.60 -5.68 -0.52
N CYS A 99 -21.19 -6.61 -1.26
CA CYS A 99 -22.64 -6.75 -1.39
C CYS A 99 -23.30 -7.23 -0.09
N THR A 100 -22.58 -7.95 0.77
CA THR A 100 -23.05 -8.26 2.12
C THR A 100 -23.18 -6.99 2.98
N VAL A 101 -22.24 -6.05 2.83
CA VAL A 101 -22.22 -4.78 3.58
C VAL A 101 -23.20 -3.76 3.01
N LEU A 102 -23.26 -3.64 1.68
CA LEU A 102 -24.11 -2.70 0.96
C LEU A 102 -24.69 -3.40 -0.28
N PRO A 103 -25.87 -4.05 -0.18
CA PRO A 103 -26.46 -4.86 -1.25
C PRO A 103 -26.63 -4.12 -2.58
N ALA A 104 -26.87 -2.80 -2.55
CA ALA A 104 -27.00 -1.97 -3.73
C ALA A 104 -25.76 -1.96 -4.65
N LEU A 105 -24.58 -2.32 -4.13
CA LEU A 105 -23.36 -2.42 -4.96
C LEU A 105 -23.44 -3.51 -6.02
N GLY A 106 -24.35 -4.49 -5.88
CA GLY A 106 -24.60 -5.50 -6.91
C GLY A 106 -25.14 -4.92 -8.22
N GLU A 107 -25.67 -3.70 -8.20
CA GLU A 107 -26.16 -3.00 -9.38
C GLU A 107 -25.13 -2.04 -9.99
N TYR A 108 -23.92 -1.95 -9.43
CA TYR A 108 -22.89 -1.07 -9.97
C TYR A 108 -22.14 -1.76 -11.13
N GLU A 109 -21.47 -0.98 -11.97
CA GLU A 109 -20.56 -1.50 -12.97
C GLU A 109 -19.25 -1.91 -12.30
N LEU A 110 -18.73 -3.12 -12.57
CA LEU A 110 -17.35 -3.45 -12.27
C LEU A 110 -16.45 -2.77 -13.30
N ALA A 111 -15.96 -1.58 -12.99
CA ALA A 111 -15.21 -0.75 -13.91
C ALA A 111 -13.73 -1.17 -14.00
N GLU A 112 -13.16 -1.62 -12.88
CA GLU A 112 -11.74 -1.95 -12.82
C GLU A 112 -11.45 -2.99 -11.72
N CYS A 113 -10.42 -3.81 -11.97
CA CYS A 113 -9.83 -4.71 -11.01
C CYS A 113 -8.30 -4.61 -11.09
N GLU A 114 -7.66 -4.22 -9.98
CA GLU A 114 -6.21 -4.03 -9.89
C GLU A 114 -5.65 -4.82 -8.71
N ALA A 115 -4.37 -5.20 -8.78
CA ALA A 115 -3.63 -5.68 -7.62
C ALA A 115 -2.29 -4.96 -7.49
N GLY A 116 -1.93 -4.63 -6.25
CA GLY A 116 -0.65 -3.99 -5.92
C GLY A 116 0.12 -4.77 -4.86
N LEU A 117 1.43 -4.54 -4.81
CA LEU A 117 2.32 -5.12 -3.81
C LEU A 117 2.60 -4.12 -2.69
N ARG A 118 2.29 -4.50 -1.46
CA ARG A 118 2.61 -3.71 -0.27
C ARG A 118 3.97 -4.15 0.28
N PRO A 119 4.93 -3.24 0.51
CA PRO A 119 6.19 -3.57 1.16
C PRO A 119 5.94 -3.76 2.66
N MET A 120 5.94 -5.01 3.13
CA MET A 120 5.68 -5.33 4.54
C MET A 120 6.95 -5.81 5.22
N THR A 121 7.11 -5.47 6.50
CA THR A 121 8.11 -6.06 7.42
C THR A 121 7.48 -7.15 8.29
N PRO A 122 8.27 -8.00 8.99
CA PRO A 122 7.74 -9.06 9.85
C PRO A 122 6.87 -8.55 11.01
N ASP A 123 7.20 -7.39 11.56
CA ASP A 123 6.47 -6.72 12.64
C ASP A 123 5.37 -5.78 12.16
N ASN A 124 5.25 -5.58 10.83
CA ASN A 124 4.36 -4.63 10.17
C ASN A 124 4.61 -3.15 10.51
N LEU A 125 5.80 -2.82 11.03
CA LEU A 125 6.22 -1.44 11.26
C LEU A 125 7.09 -0.91 10.11
N PRO A 126 7.01 0.38 9.76
CA PRO A 126 7.91 0.97 8.78
C PRO A 126 9.38 0.79 9.18
N LEU A 127 10.22 0.51 8.19
CA LEU A 127 11.67 0.49 8.32
C LEU A 127 12.22 1.86 7.93
N VAL A 128 12.36 2.75 8.93
CA VAL A 128 12.86 4.11 8.76
C VAL A 128 14.07 4.29 9.67
N GLN A 129 15.29 4.13 9.14
CA GLN A 129 16.51 4.15 9.93
C GLN A 129 17.77 4.33 9.08
N ARG A 130 18.90 4.56 9.75
CA ARG A 130 20.24 4.56 9.17
C ARG A 130 20.79 3.14 9.06
N LEU A 131 21.33 2.79 7.89
CA LEU A 131 21.93 1.50 7.60
C LEU A 131 23.46 1.53 7.76
N ASP A 132 24.10 2.62 7.34
CA ASP A 132 25.52 2.88 7.51
C ASP A 132 25.80 4.39 7.62
N SER A 133 27.07 4.80 7.53
CA SER A 133 27.46 6.22 7.62
C SER A 133 26.82 7.12 6.56
N ARG A 134 26.39 6.57 5.42
CA ARG A 134 25.93 7.32 4.24
C ARG A 134 24.49 6.99 3.82
N THR A 135 23.94 5.87 4.27
CA THR A 135 22.74 5.28 3.71
C THR A 135 21.63 5.20 4.75
N LEU A 136 20.48 5.75 4.40
CA LEU A 136 19.22 5.64 5.14
C LEU A 136 18.26 4.74 4.35
N VAL A 137 17.30 4.13 5.03
CA VAL A 137 16.17 3.44 4.42
C VAL A 137 14.87 4.03 4.93
N ALA A 138 13.89 4.15 4.05
CA ALA A 138 12.51 4.51 4.33
C ALA A 138 11.59 3.61 3.52
N ALA A 139 11.29 2.42 4.03
CA ALA A 139 10.47 1.43 3.34
C ALA A 139 9.64 0.61 4.35
N GLY A 140 8.96 -0.45 3.88
CA GLY A 140 8.23 -1.36 4.78
C GLY A 140 6.92 -0.81 5.34
N HIS A 141 6.41 0.32 4.84
CA HIS A 141 5.20 0.97 5.37
C HIS A 141 3.89 0.20 5.16
N GLY A 142 3.92 -0.88 4.39
CA GLY A 142 2.76 -1.75 4.18
C GLY A 142 1.52 -1.00 3.69
N ARG A 143 0.42 -1.16 4.42
CA ARG A 143 -0.87 -0.49 4.14
C ARG A 143 -0.95 0.96 4.61
N SER A 144 0.04 1.42 5.36
CA SER A 144 0.03 2.73 6.02
C SER A 144 0.95 3.74 5.36
N GLY A 145 1.55 3.41 4.20
CA GLY A 145 2.52 4.27 3.50
C GLY A 145 2.03 5.70 3.27
N PHE A 146 0.81 5.88 2.77
CA PHE A 146 0.27 7.22 2.58
C PHE A 146 0.05 7.97 3.90
N LEU A 147 -0.47 7.29 4.92
CA LEU A 147 -0.74 7.88 6.24
C LEU A 147 0.55 8.28 6.95
N LEU A 148 1.60 7.48 6.81
CA LEU A 148 2.88 7.64 7.51
C LEU A 148 3.91 8.43 6.69
N ALA A 149 3.59 8.85 5.46
CA ALA A 149 4.50 9.59 4.61
C ALA A 149 5.02 10.89 5.26
N PRO A 150 4.19 11.73 5.90
CA PRO A 150 4.67 12.94 6.56
C PRO A 150 5.65 12.64 7.70
N TRP A 151 5.27 11.73 8.60
CA TRP A 151 6.14 11.29 9.70
C TRP A 151 7.46 10.71 9.21
N THR A 152 7.41 9.89 8.15
CA THR A 152 8.61 9.30 7.54
C THR A 152 9.55 10.37 7.00
N ALA A 153 9.01 11.38 6.32
CA ALA A 153 9.80 12.50 5.81
C ALA A 153 10.47 13.27 6.95
N GLU A 154 9.75 13.54 8.05
CA GLU A 154 10.32 14.19 9.23
C GLU A 154 11.46 13.40 9.86
N GLN A 155 11.31 12.07 10.01
CA GLN A 155 12.37 11.21 10.55
C GLN A 155 13.61 11.23 9.66
N ILE A 156 13.44 11.13 8.34
CA ILE A 156 14.57 11.19 7.40
C ILE A 156 15.26 12.55 7.44
N VAL A 157 14.49 13.66 7.48
CA VAL A 157 15.07 15.00 7.59
C VAL A 157 15.85 15.16 8.90
N SER A 158 15.34 14.66 10.03
CA SER A 158 16.05 14.69 11.32
C SER A 158 17.41 13.99 11.24
N GLU A 159 17.49 12.86 10.53
CA GLU A 159 18.74 12.13 10.29
C GLU A 159 19.72 12.86 9.36
N LEU A 160 19.21 13.74 8.48
CA LEU A 160 20.05 14.55 7.60
C LEU A 160 20.62 15.78 8.32
N VAL A 161 19.85 16.38 9.22
CA VAL A 161 20.24 17.62 9.93
C VAL A 161 21.31 17.37 11.00
N SER A 162 21.40 16.16 11.58
CA SER A 162 22.48 15.79 12.50
C SER A 162 23.88 15.80 11.84
N VAL A 163 23.94 15.79 10.50
CA VAL A 163 25.18 15.93 9.71
C VAL A 163 25.56 17.41 9.47
N GLY A 164 24.68 18.36 9.82
CA GLY A 164 24.88 19.81 9.61
C GLY A 164 25.33 20.61 10.84
N ALA A 165 25.39 20.01 12.03
CA ALA A 165 25.86 20.67 13.25
C ALA A 165 27.34 20.34 13.54
N ALA A 166 28.21 20.61 12.57
CA ALA A 166 29.65 20.67 12.78
C ALA A 166 30.30 21.55 11.70
N SER A 167 30.31 22.87 11.95
CA SER A 167 31.37 23.83 11.58
C SER A 167 31.13 25.12 12.38
#